data_AF-A0A2S6TR54-F1
#
_entry.id   AF-A0A2S6TR54-F1
#
_cell.length_a   1.000
_cell.length_b   1.000
_cell.length_c   1.000
_cell.angle_alpha   90.00
_cell.angle_beta   90.00
_cell.angle_gamma   90.00
#
_symmetry.space_group_name_H-M   'P 1'
#
loop_
_entity.id
_entity.type
_entity.pdbx_description
1 polymer ?
#
loop_
_entity_poly.entity_id
_entity_poly.type
_entity_poly.pdbx_seq_one_letter_code
_entity_poly.pdbx_strand_id
1 'polypeptide(L)' 'VSMKMAEASLLPAVRAEAIDSYVVADGTSCRHQIMDGAARNALHVARVLDDALVTG' A
#
# COMPACT_ATOMS: atom_id res chain seq x y z
N VAL A 1 12.36 8.57 -12.53
CA VAL A 1 11.41 9.63 -12.11
C VAL A 1 10.40 9.09 -11.11
N SER A 2 9.64 8.04 -11.45
CA SER A 2 8.60 7.46 -10.57
C SER A 2 9.04 7.16 -9.13
N MET A 3 10.16 6.43 -8.91
CA MET A 3 10.65 6.14 -7.55
C MET A 3 11.02 7.40 -6.77
N LYS A 4 11.61 8.41 -7.43
CA LYS A 4 11.94 9.68 -6.78
C LYS A 4 10.67 10.42 -6.31
N MET A 5 9.58 10.30 -7.05
CA MET A 5 8.29 10.88 -6.65
C MET A 5 7.70 10.14 -5.44
N ALA A 6 7.78 8.80 -5.42
CA ALA A 6 7.29 8.03 -4.29
C ALA A 6 8.13 8.25 -3.02
N GLU A 7 9.45 8.39 -3.14
CA GLU A 7 10.33 8.74 -2.01
C GLU A 7 10.11 10.17 -1.48
N ALA A 8 9.48 11.06 -2.25
CA ALA A 8 9.24 12.43 -1.80
C ALA A 8 8.23 12.50 -0.65
N SER A 9 7.31 11.53 -0.53
CA SER A 9 6.28 11.54 0.52
C SER A 9 5.66 10.17 0.81
N LEU A 10 5.32 9.40 -0.23
CA LEU A 10 4.58 8.15 -0.11
C LEU A 10 5.35 7.07 0.65
N LEU A 11 6.56 6.73 0.22
CA LEU A 11 7.34 5.63 0.81
C LEU A 11 7.79 5.93 2.25
N PRO A 12 8.23 7.15 2.60
CA PRO A 12 8.48 7.52 3.99
C PRO A 12 7.25 7.33 4.88
N ALA A 13 6.06 7.77 4.43
CA ALA A 13 4.83 7.60 5.19
C ALA A 13 4.48 6.12 5.40
N VAL A 14 4.53 5.31 4.34
CA VAL A 14 4.24 3.87 4.42
C VAL A 14 5.22 3.12 5.33
N ARG A 15 6.50 3.53 5.38
CA ARG A 15 7.50 2.94 6.29
C ARG A 15 7.31 3.35 7.75
N ALA A 16 6.72 4.52 8.00
CA ALA A 16 6.47 5.02 9.36
C ALA A 16 5.23 4.40 10.02
N GLU A 17 4.31 3.85 9.22
CA GLU A 17 3.12 3.16 9.71
C GLU A 17 3.43 1.86 10.45
N ALA A 18 2.59 1.53 11.42
CA ALA A 18 2.69 0.28 12.17
C ALA A 18 2.66 -0.93 11.22
N ILE A 19 3.30 -2.03 11.62
CA ILE A 19 3.45 -3.20 10.76
C ILE A 19 2.11 -3.87 10.44
N ASP A 20 1.15 -3.75 11.35
CA ASP A 20 -0.22 -4.25 11.27
C ASP A 20 -1.19 -3.27 10.60
N SER A 21 -0.77 -2.03 10.30
CA SER A 21 -1.58 -1.09 9.54
C SER A 21 -1.85 -1.61 8.12
N TYR A 22 -3.11 -1.52 7.69
CA TYR A 22 -3.47 -1.73 6.30
C TYR A 22 -2.91 -0.62 5.41
N VAL A 23 -2.27 -1.02 4.30
CA VAL A 23 -1.88 -0.11 3.22
C VAL A 23 -2.77 -0.42 2.03
N VAL A 24 -3.53 0.56 1.55
CA VAL A 24 -4.50 0.36 0.46
C VAL A 24 -4.10 1.20 -0.75
N ALA A 25 -4.04 0.59 -1.93
CA ALA A 25 -3.78 1.27 -3.18
C ALA A 25 -4.47 0.57 -4.36
N ASP A 26 -5.22 1.32 -5.15
CA ASP A 26 -6.05 0.79 -6.24
C ASP A 26 -5.24 0.50 -7.51
N GLY A 27 -4.21 1.30 -7.77
CA GLY A 27 -3.35 1.14 -8.93
C GLY A 27 -2.38 -0.04 -8.78
N THR A 28 -2.33 -0.92 -9.78
CA THR A 28 -1.34 -2.02 -9.84
C THR A 28 0.09 -1.49 -9.79
N SER A 29 0.40 -0.41 -10.51
CA SER A 29 1.72 0.23 -10.47
C SER A 29 2.06 0.76 -9.07
N CYS A 30 1.10 1.42 -8.41
CA CYS A 30 1.27 1.93 -7.05
C CYS A 30 1.56 0.81 -6.06
N ARG A 31 0.85 -0.32 -6.14
CA ARG A 31 1.11 -1.48 -5.28
C ARG A 31 2.50 -2.07 -5.50
N HIS A 32 2.94 -2.25 -6.75
CA HIS A 32 4.31 -2.71 -7.04
C HIS A 32 5.36 -1.73 -6.52
N GLN A 33 5.14 -0.43 -6.70
CA GLN A 33 6.05 0.60 -6.20
C GLN A 33 6.16 0.61 -4.68
N ILE A 34 5.06 0.41 -3.96
CA ILE A 34 5.05 0.28 -2.50
C ILE A 34 5.77 -0.99 -2.06
N MET A 35 5.57 -2.11 -2.78
CA MET A 35 6.30 -3.35 -2.52
C MET A 35 7.81 -3.16 -2.71
N ASP A 36 8.22 -2.68 -3.88
CA ASP A 36 9.64 -2.51 -4.24
C ASP A 36 10.33 -1.45 -3.38
N GLY A 37 9.61 -0.39 -3.00
CA GLY A 37 10.16 0.74 -2.26
C GLY A 37 10.11 0.59 -0.74
N ALA A 38 9.02 0.07 -0.18
CA ALA A 38 8.81 0.02 1.27
C ALA A 38 8.80 -1.40 1.84
N ALA A 39 8.90 -2.44 1.01
CA ALA A 39 8.74 -3.84 1.41
C ALA A 39 7.42 -4.09 2.18
N ARG A 40 6.38 -3.32 1.84
CA ARG A 40 5.03 -3.45 2.40
C ARG A 40 4.09 -3.97 1.34
N ASN A 41 3.19 -4.87 1.73
CA ASN A 41 2.16 -5.36 0.85
C ASN A 41 0.93 -4.43 0.89
N ALA A 42 0.70 -3.70 -0.19
CA ALA A 42 -0.50 -2.88 -0.34
C ALA A 42 -1.64 -3.71 -0.94
N LEU A 43 -2.85 -3.57 -0.41
CA LEU A 43 -4.05 -4.26 -0.87
C LEU A 43 -4.87 -3.36 -1.82
N HIS A 44 -5.56 -3.98 -2.77
CA HIS A 44 -6.60 -3.28 -3.53
C HIS A 44 -7.83 -3.08 -2.65
N VAL A 45 -8.53 -1.94 -2.75
CA VAL A 45 -9.71 -1.64 -1.92
C VAL A 45 -10.76 -2.76 -1.94
N ALA A 46 -11.02 -3.35 -3.11
CA ALA A 46 -11.95 -4.47 -3.24
C ALA A 46 -11.61 -5.69 -2.37
N ARG A 47 -10.32 -5.97 -2.10
CA ARG A 47 -9.92 -7.08 -1.21
C ARG A 47 -10.19 -6.76 0.25
N VAL A 48 -9.98 -5.50 0.65
CA VAL A 48 -10.34 -5.04 1.99
C VAL A 48 -11.84 -5.11 2.22
N LEU A 49 -12.64 -4.75 1.20
CA LEU A 49 -14.09 -4.85 1.27
C LEU A 49 -14.56 -6.32 1.31
N ASP A 50 -13.98 -7.19 0.50
CA ASP A 50 -14.27 -8.64 0.50
C ASP A 50 -14.04 -9.24 1.89
N ASP A 51 -12.88 -9.00 2.50
CA ASP A 51 -12.56 -9.49 3.85
C ASP A 51 -13.55 -8.95 4.91
N ALA A 52 -13.94 -7.67 4.80
CA ALA A 52 -14.87 -7.03 5.73
C ALA A 52 -16.31 -7.54 5.58
N LEU A 53 -16.72 -7.90 4.36
CA LEU A 53 -18.07 -8.39 4.06
C LEU A 53 -18.23 -9.89 4.34
N VAL A 54 -17.16 -10.69 4.19
CA VAL A 54 -17.15 -12.13 4.50
C VAL A 54 -17.14 -12.38 6.01
N THR A 55 -16.63 -11.43 6.79
CA THR A 55 -16.57 -11.52 8.27
C THR A 55 -17.86 -10.98 8.94
N GLY A 56 -18.92 -10.74 8.17
CA GLY A 56 -20.24 -10.26 8.63
C GLY A 56 -21.24 -11.37 8.90
#